data_AF-W9JHF8-F1
#
_entry.id   AF-W9JHF8-F1
#
_cell.length_a   1.000
_cell.length_b   1.000
_cell.length_c   1.000
_cell.angle_alpha   90.00
_cell.angle_beta   90.00
_cell.angle_gamma   90.00
#
_symmetry.space_group_name_H-M   'P 1'
#
loop_
_entity.id
_entity.type
_entity.pdbx_description
1 polymer ?
#
loop_
_entity_poly.entity_id
_entity_poly.type
_entity_poly.pdbx_seq_one_letter_code
_entity_poly.pdbx_strand_id
1 'polypeptide(L)'
;MSRESRLTMRRKIKSLIIRYGIPAIWFTLNPNDITNPIKLKLAAYRTRETGGAEEYLKSLDQAYKRARLAISDPLSSAIFFQYYVMVGKDSVFGRVSQYYGAVETNERGALHLHGLLWLQGNMYLSSLLSDVQGEEQAAYRQRVTEYVDSVFTEDLDEESFARV
;
A
#
# COMPACT_ATOMS: atom_id res chain seq x y z
N MET A 1 -12.09 -15.28 -11.32
CA MET A 1 -12.90 -14.03 -11.28
C MET A 1 -13.77 -13.91 -12.55
N SER A 2 -15.07 -13.65 -12.44
CA SER A 2 -15.99 -13.65 -13.60
C SER A 2 -15.82 -12.40 -14.50
N ARG A 3 -16.36 -12.45 -15.73
CA ARG A 3 -16.36 -11.30 -16.66
C ARG A 3 -17.23 -10.15 -16.12
N GLU A 4 -18.37 -10.47 -15.54
CA GLU A 4 -19.27 -9.51 -14.90
C GLU A 4 -18.61 -8.79 -13.73
N SER A 5 -17.93 -9.55 -12.84
CA SER A 5 -17.17 -8.98 -11.73
C SER A 5 -16.13 -7.96 -12.22
N ARG A 6 -15.36 -8.31 -13.25
CA ARG A 6 -14.38 -7.37 -13.87
C ARG A 6 -15.03 -6.10 -14.43
N LEU A 7 -16.20 -6.19 -15.05
CA LEU A 7 -16.93 -5.02 -15.56
C LEU A 7 -17.40 -4.12 -14.41
N THR A 8 -17.96 -4.70 -13.36
CA THR A 8 -18.39 -3.97 -12.16
C THR A 8 -17.21 -3.27 -11.49
N MET A 9 -16.07 -3.94 -11.35
CA MET A 9 -14.85 -3.34 -10.80
C MET A 9 -14.36 -2.16 -11.64
N ARG A 10 -14.32 -2.30 -12.97
CA ARG A 10 -13.95 -1.19 -13.87
C ARG A 10 -14.89 0.00 -13.73
N ARG A 11 -16.20 -0.23 -13.60
CA ARG A 11 -17.18 0.84 -13.38
C ARG A 11 -16.92 1.57 -12.06
N LYS A 12 -16.63 0.85 -10.98
CA LYS A 12 -16.26 1.44 -9.68
C LYS A 12 -14.98 2.27 -9.77
N ILE A 13 -13.94 1.76 -10.43
CA ILE A 13 -12.69 2.50 -10.65
C ILE A 13 -12.97 3.79 -11.44
N LYS A 14 -13.71 3.70 -12.55
CA LYS A 14 -14.07 4.87 -13.37
C LYS A 14 -14.88 5.90 -12.58
N SER A 15 -15.84 5.49 -11.76
CA SER A 15 -16.62 6.42 -10.95
C SER A 15 -15.77 7.12 -9.89
N LEU A 16 -14.79 6.43 -9.30
CA LEU A 16 -13.84 7.03 -8.37
C LEU A 16 -12.92 8.03 -9.09
N ILE A 17 -12.46 7.71 -10.30
CA ILE A 17 -11.65 8.63 -11.11
C ILE A 17 -12.44 9.90 -11.44
N ILE A 18 -13.71 9.77 -11.83
CA ILE A 18 -14.57 10.93 -12.12
C ILE A 18 -14.76 11.80 -10.88
N ARG A 19 -14.89 11.20 -9.69
CA ARG A 19 -15.16 11.93 -8.45
C ARG A 19 -13.92 12.52 -7.78
N TYR A 20 -12.79 11.81 -7.83
CA TYR A 20 -11.59 12.12 -7.04
C TYR A 20 -10.35 12.40 -7.90
N GLY A 21 -10.49 12.41 -9.22
CA GLY A 21 -9.38 12.57 -10.16
C GLY A 21 -8.57 11.30 -10.34
N ILE A 22 -7.38 11.43 -10.93
CA ILE A 22 -6.48 10.31 -11.19
C ILE A 22 -5.92 9.79 -9.86
N PRO A 23 -5.90 8.45 -9.62
CA PRO A 23 -5.26 7.89 -8.44
C PRO A 23 -3.76 8.20 -8.45
N ALA A 24 -3.19 8.52 -7.30
CA ALA A 24 -1.77 8.80 -7.15
C ALA A 24 -0.91 7.53 -7.25
N ILE A 25 -1.43 6.39 -6.74
CA ILE A 25 -0.64 5.16 -6.64
C ILE A 25 -1.48 3.97 -7.11
N TRP A 26 -0.92 3.17 -8.01
CA TRP A 26 -1.33 1.78 -8.20
C TRP A 26 -0.41 0.89 -7.38
N PHE A 27 -0.97 -0.03 -6.60
CA PHE A 27 -0.19 -0.87 -5.71
C PHE A 27 -0.73 -2.30 -5.62
N THR A 28 0.16 -3.21 -5.25
CA THR A 28 -0.18 -4.55 -4.81
C THR A 28 0.27 -4.72 -3.36
N LEU A 29 -0.61 -5.20 -2.50
CA LEU A 29 -0.33 -5.44 -1.09
C LEU A 29 -0.47 -6.94 -0.80
N ASN A 30 0.66 -7.58 -0.50
CA ASN A 30 0.75 -8.99 -0.14
C ASN A 30 1.65 -9.16 1.10
N PRO A 31 1.16 -8.78 2.28
CA PRO A 31 1.98 -8.75 3.47
C PRO A 31 2.26 -10.18 3.95
N ASN A 32 3.50 -10.46 4.36
CA ASN A 32 3.87 -11.76 4.92
C ASN A 32 3.26 -11.93 6.32
N ASP A 33 2.11 -12.56 6.44
CA ASP A 33 1.39 -12.72 7.70
C ASP A 33 1.77 -14.00 8.48
N ILE A 34 2.77 -14.75 8.00
CA ILE A 34 3.26 -15.98 8.66
C ILE A 34 4.45 -15.68 9.56
N THR A 35 5.42 -14.90 9.08
CA THR A 35 6.65 -14.63 9.83
C THR A 35 6.82 -13.17 10.23
N ASN A 36 5.91 -12.28 9.84
CA ASN A 36 6.00 -10.88 10.24
C ASN A 36 5.82 -10.74 11.77
N PRO A 37 6.78 -10.10 12.46
CA PRO A 37 6.77 -10.00 13.91
C PRO A 37 5.61 -9.16 14.44
N ILE A 38 5.18 -8.11 13.72
CA ILE A 38 4.03 -7.28 14.10
C ILE A 38 2.76 -8.13 14.08
N LYS A 39 2.57 -8.92 13.02
CA LYS A 39 1.41 -9.81 12.90
C LYS A 39 1.41 -10.87 13.98
N LEU A 40 2.53 -11.56 14.19
CA LEU A 40 2.64 -12.60 15.22
C LEU A 40 2.40 -12.02 16.63
N LYS A 41 2.93 -10.82 16.90
CA LYS A 41 2.68 -10.12 18.17
C LYS A 41 1.19 -9.80 18.32
N LEU A 42 0.55 -9.26 17.29
CA LEU A 42 -0.89 -8.99 17.30
C LEU A 42 -1.71 -10.25 17.61
N ALA A 43 -1.41 -11.38 16.97
CA ALA A 43 -2.10 -12.65 17.19
C ALA A 43 -1.88 -13.21 18.60
N ALA A 44 -0.65 -13.15 19.11
CA ALA A 44 -0.34 -13.62 20.46
C ALA A 44 -1.08 -12.81 21.53
N TYR A 45 -1.08 -11.48 21.41
CA TYR A 45 -1.72 -10.58 22.38
C TYR A 45 -3.24 -10.54 22.30
N ARG A 46 -3.83 -10.96 21.17
CA ARG A 46 -5.30 -11.09 21.05
C ARG A 46 -5.86 -12.34 21.68
N THR A 47 -5.02 -13.36 21.85
CA THR A 47 -5.45 -14.70 22.32
C THR A 47 -4.92 -15.03 23.71
N ARG A 48 -4.07 -14.18 24.30
CA ARG A 48 -3.38 -14.41 25.57
C ARG A 48 -3.23 -13.11 26.36
N GLU A 49 -3.16 -13.25 27.68
CA GLU A 49 -2.74 -12.19 28.59
C GLU A 49 -1.31 -11.73 28.30
N THR A 50 -0.97 -10.48 28.63
CA THR A 50 0.30 -9.84 28.26
C THR A 50 1.54 -10.68 28.58
N GLY A 51 1.68 -11.16 29.82
CA GLY A 51 2.83 -11.98 30.22
C GLY A 51 2.92 -13.30 29.45
N GLY A 52 1.78 -13.98 29.29
CA GLY A 52 1.70 -15.23 28.54
C GLY A 52 1.91 -15.07 27.03
N ALA A 53 1.59 -13.89 26.47
CA ALA A 53 1.86 -13.56 25.08
C ALA A 53 3.37 -13.38 24.82
N GLU A 54 4.08 -12.68 25.71
CA GLU A 54 5.53 -12.46 25.59
C GLU A 54 6.34 -13.76 25.67
N GLU A 55 6.05 -14.59 26.66
CA GLU A 55 6.70 -15.91 26.79
C GLU A 55 6.42 -16.78 25.57
N TYR A 56 5.18 -16.75 25.08
CA TYR A 56 4.82 -17.52 23.90
C TYR A 56 5.57 -17.05 22.65
N LEU A 57 5.67 -15.74 22.42
CA LEU A 57 6.42 -15.18 21.30
C LEU A 57 7.89 -15.59 21.34
N LYS A 58 8.52 -15.59 22.52
CA LYS A 58 9.90 -16.08 22.71
C LYS A 58 10.05 -17.56 22.37
N SER A 59 8.98 -18.35 22.56
CA SER A 59 8.96 -19.79 22.24
C SER A 59 8.73 -20.13 20.76
N LEU A 60 8.46 -19.13 19.90
CA LEU A 60 8.21 -19.31 18.46
C LEU A 60 9.51 -19.45 17.64
N ASP A 61 10.42 -20.31 18.10
CA ASP A 61 11.70 -20.64 17.46
C ASP A 61 11.54 -21.37 16.11
N GLN A 62 10.51 -22.21 16.01
CA GLN A 62 10.26 -23.07 14.85
C GLN A 62 9.25 -22.47 13.87
N ALA A 63 9.48 -22.69 12.57
CA ALA A 63 8.62 -22.20 11.50
C ALA A 63 7.16 -22.70 11.62
N TYR A 64 6.97 -23.97 12.01
CA TYR A 64 5.62 -24.53 12.18
C TYR A 64 4.84 -23.83 13.31
N LYS A 65 5.51 -23.46 14.41
CA LYS A 65 4.86 -22.76 15.54
C LYS A 65 4.35 -21.39 15.12
N ARG A 66 5.16 -20.65 14.34
CA ARG A 66 4.77 -19.36 13.75
C ARG A 66 3.59 -19.51 12.79
N ALA A 67 3.65 -20.48 11.89
CA ALA A 67 2.55 -20.77 10.96
C ALA A 67 1.26 -21.15 11.70
N ARG A 68 1.34 -21.97 12.76
CA ARG A 68 0.20 -22.35 13.58
C ARG A 68 -0.47 -21.13 14.24
N LEU A 69 0.32 -20.26 14.87
CA LEU A 69 -0.20 -19.01 15.44
C LEU A 69 -0.82 -18.12 14.37
N ALA A 70 -0.16 -18.02 13.21
CA ALA A 70 -0.61 -17.20 12.11
C ALA A 70 -2.00 -17.62 11.60
N ILE A 71 -2.24 -18.93 11.49
CA ILE A 71 -3.50 -19.51 11.01
C ILE A 71 -4.58 -19.51 12.10
N SER A 72 -4.21 -19.64 13.38
CA SER A 72 -5.19 -19.73 14.48
C SER A 72 -5.96 -18.44 14.75
N ASP A 73 -5.45 -17.29 14.30
CA ASP A 73 -6.14 -16.00 14.45
C ASP A 73 -6.18 -15.23 13.11
N PRO A 74 -7.11 -15.59 12.20
CA PRO A 74 -7.25 -14.91 10.90
C PRO A 74 -7.70 -13.45 11.05
N LEU A 75 -8.32 -13.08 12.18
CA LEU A 75 -8.70 -11.69 12.46
C LEU A 75 -7.47 -10.80 12.64
N SER A 76 -6.38 -11.31 13.22
CA SER A 76 -5.10 -10.59 13.23
C SER A 76 -4.58 -10.29 11.83
N SER A 77 -4.74 -11.21 10.87
CA SER A 77 -4.35 -10.94 9.48
C SER A 77 -5.18 -9.80 8.88
N ALA A 78 -6.50 -9.77 9.13
CA ALA A 78 -7.37 -8.69 8.65
C ALA A 78 -7.03 -7.33 9.29
N ILE A 79 -6.78 -7.29 10.59
CA ILE A 79 -6.39 -6.05 11.29
C ILE A 79 -5.02 -5.57 10.82
N PHE A 80 -4.04 -6.46 10.72
CA PHE A 80 -2.71 -6.14 10.22
C PHE A 80 -2.78 -5.57 8.80
N PHE A 81 -3.61 -6.18 7.96
CA PHE A 81 -3.87 -5.73 6.61
C PHE A 81 -4.53 -4.34 6.57
N GLN A 82 -5.49 -4.05 7.46
CA GLN A 82 -6.17 -2.76 7.55
C GLN A 82 -5.21 -1.60 7.86
N TYR A 83 -4.18 -1.80 8.67
CA TYR A 83 -3.23 -0.73 9.03
C TYR A 83 -2.38 -0.22 7.87
N TYR A 84 -2.26 -0.98 6.77
CA TYR A 84 -1.55 -0.51 5.58
C TYR A 84 -2.28 0.60 4.85
N VAL A 85 -3.62 0.54 4.79
CA VAL A 85 -4.46 1.49 4.05
C VAL A 85 -5.60 1.95 4.94
N MET A 86 -5.49 3.17 5.48
CA MET A 86 -6.52 3.77 6.31
C MET A 86 -6.98 5.10 5.73
N VAL A 87 -8.26 5.18 5.37
CA VAL A 87 -8.86 6.42 4.88
C VAL A 87 -9.04 7.41 6.03
N GLY A 88 -8.62 8.66 5.83
CA GLY A 88 -8.78 9.76 6.79
C GLY A 88 -7.85 9.67 8.00
N LYS A 89 -6.92 8.72 8.03
CA LYS A 89 -5.89 8.56 9.07
C LYS A 89 -4.53 8.36 8.42
N ASP A 90 -3.49 8.50 9.22
CA ASP A 90 -2.13 8.24 8.76
C ASP A 90 -1.91 6.73 8.64
N SER A 91 -1.47 6.27 7.47
CA SER A 91 -1.20 4.87 7.15
C SER A 91 0.21 4.70 6.59
N VAL A 92 0.60 3.47 6.21
CA VAL A 92 1.91 3.22 5.59
C VAL A 92 2.11 4.04 4.31
N PHE A 93 1.04 4.34 3.57
CA PHE A 93 1.07 5.19 2.38
C PHE A 93 0.85 6.69 2.69
N GLY A 94 0.99 7.10 3.96
CA GLY A 94 0.64 8.44 4.42
C GLY A 94 -0.87 8.62 4.59
N ARG A 95 -1.36 9.85 4.41
CA ARG A 95 -2.76 10.18 4.62
C ARG A 95 -3.58 9.88 3.37
N VAL A 96 -4.32 8.78 3.40
CA VAL A 96 -5.16 8.32 2.28
C VAL A 96 -6.52 9.02 2.33
N SER A 97 -6.94 9.62 1.22
CA SER A 97 -8.26 10.24 1.08
C SER A 97 -9.32 9.27 0.55
N GLN A 98 -8.91 8.36 -0.34
CA GLN A 98 -9.76 7.30 -0.86
C GLN A 98 -8.92 6.14 -1.38
N TYR A 99 -9.47 4.95 -1.43
CA TYR A 99 -8.87 3.82 -2.13
C TYR A 99 -9.91 2.98 -2.85
N TYR A 100 -9.44 2.24 -3.85
CA TYR A 100 -10.14 1.11 -4.44
C TYR A 100 -9.29 -0.15 -4.22
N GLY A 101 -9.95 -1.26 -3.94
CA GLY A 101 -9.28 -2.52 -3.65
C GLY A 101 -10.00 -3.73 -4.21
N ALA A 102 -9.30 -4.56 -4.97
CA ALA A 102 -9.70 -5.91 -5.31
C ALA A 102 -8.93 -6.90 -4.43
N VAL A 103 -9.61 -7.46 -3.43
CA VAL A 103 -9.04 -8.48 -2.55
C VAL A 103 -9.14 -9.83 -3.24
N GLU A 104 -8.02 -10.54 -3.26
CA GLU A 104 -7.93 -11.92 -3.71
C GLU A 104 -7.36 -12.76 -2.55
N THR A 105 -7.83 -14.00 -2.44
CA THR A 105 -7.18 -14.97 -1.56
C THR A 105 -5.98 -15.52 -2.30
N ASN A 106 -4.78 -15.38 -1.72
CA ASN A 106 -3.64 -16.13 -2.23
C ASN A 106 -3.76 -17.62 -1.85
N GLU A 107 -2.92 -18.48 -2.45
CA GLU A 107 -2.92 -19.92 -2.20
C GLU A 107 -2.56 -20.30 -0.75
N ARG A 108 -2.18 -19.32 0.07
CA ARG A 108 -1.78 -19.49 1.48
C ARG A 108 -2.88 -19.06 2.47
N GLY A 109 -4.06 -18.66 1.96
CA GLY A 109 -5.17 -18.17 2.78
C GLY A 109 -4.95 -16.77 3.36
N ALA A 110 -3.91 -16.06 2.93
CA ALA A 110 -3.62 -14.70 3.34
C ALA A 110 -4.22 -13.67 2.38
N LEU A 111 -4.48 -12.48 2.91
CA LEU A 111 -5.09 -11.38 2.16
C LEU A 111 -4.08 -10.80 1.16
N HIS A 112 -4.45 -10.84 -0.11
CA HIS A 112 -3.73 -10.22 -1.21
C HIS A 112 -4.63 -9.15 -1.85
N LEU A 113 -4.07 -8.01 -2.22
CA LEU A 113 -4.86 -6.89 -2.73
C LEU A 113 -4.17 -6.21 -3.88
N HIS A 114 -4.94 -5.97 -4.95
CA HIS A 114 -4.60 -5.01 -5.97
C HIS A 114 -5.43 -3.75 -5.77
N GLY A 115 -4.78 -2.59 -5.70
CA GLY A 115 -5.47 -1.36 -5.34
C GLY A 115 -5.00 -0.11 -6.06
N LEU A 116 -5.84 0.91 -5.95
CA LEU A 116 -5.59 2.28 -6.36
C LEU A 116 -5.76 3.17 -5.13
N LEU A 117 -4.85 4.12 -4.92
CA LEU A 117 -4.88 5.07 -3.80
C LEU A 117 -4.99 6.50 -4.30
N TRP A 118 -5.79 7.28 -3.58
CA TRP A 118 -5.83 8.72 -3.61
C TRP A 118 -5.32 9.22 -2.26
N LEU A 119 -4.38 10.17 -2.27
CA LEU A 119 -3.82 10.74 -1.05
C LEU A 119 -4.56 12.04 -0.67
N GLN A 120 -4.40 12.52 0.56
CA GLN A 120 -4.92 13.83 0.94
C GLN A 120 -4.09 14.92 0.28
N GLY A 121 -4.76 15.90 -0.33
CA GLY A 121 -4.12 16.83 -1.25
C GLY A 121 -3.71 16.16 -2.57
N ASN A 122 -4.34 15.01 -2.91
CA ASN A 122 -4.11 14.25 -4.14
C ASN A 122 -3.75 15.23 -5.24
N MET A 123 -2.55 15.08 -5.76
CA MET A 123 -2.05 15.97 -6.80
C MET A 123 -3.16 16.05 -7.83
N TYR A 124 -3.62 17.26 -8.16
CA TYR A 124 -4.48 17.46 -9.31
C TYR A 124 -3.65 17.10 -10.55
N LEU A 125 -3.22 15.85 -10.70
CA LEU A 125 -2.22 15.38 -11.67
C LEU A 125 -2.65 15.74 -13.08
N SER A 126 -3.96 15.74 -13.31
CA SER A 126 -4.59 16.21 -14.54
C SER A 126 -4.35 17.69 -14.83
N SER A 127 -4.25 18.54 -13.82
CA SER A 127 -3.90 19.96 -13.95
C SER A 127 -2.47 20.29 -13.53
N LEU A 128 -1.68 19.35 -12.99
CA LEU A 128 -0.31 19.60 -12.53
C LEU A 128 0.49 20.30 -13.62
N LEU A 129 0.45 19.75 -14.84
CA LEU A 129 1.16 20.30 -15.99
C LEU A 129 0.65 21.67 -16.42
N SER A 130 -0.64 21.97 -16.30
CA SER A 130 -1.18 23.30 -16.59
C SER A 130 -0.88 24.31 -15.47
N ASP A 131 -0.92 23.86 -14.22
CA ASP A 131 -0.70 24.67 -13.03
C ASP A 131 0.77 25.06 -12.93
N VAL A 132 1.69 24.17 -13.33
CA VAL A 132 3.10 24.53 -13.53
C VAL A 132 3.37 25.37 -14.79
N GLN A 133 2.39 25.81 -15.58
CA GLN A 133 2.64 26.79 -16.66
C GLN A 133 2.32 28.24 -16.28
N GLY A 134 1.55 28.48 -15.21
CA GLY A 134 1.18 29.85 -14.82
C GLY A 134 2.39 30.70 -14.40
N GLU A 135 2.51 31.94 -14.87
CA GLU A 135 3.66 32.81 -14.54
C GLU A 135 3.80 33.03 -13.02
N GLU A 136 2.69 33.16 -12.30
CA GLU A 136 2.68 33.33 -10.83
C GLU A 136 3.02 32.05 -10.04
N GLN A 137 3.14 30.89 -10.69
CA GLN A 137 3.32 29.59 -10.03
C GLN A 137 4.79 29.16 -9.90
N ALA A 138 5.75 30.09 -10.01
CA ALA A 138 7.18 29.78 -9.99
C ALA A 138 7.62 28.97 -8.75
N ALA A 139 7.14 29.37 -7.56
CA ALA A 139 7.46 28.68 -6.32
C ALA A 139 6.82 27.27 -6.24
N TYR A 140 5.64 27.07 -6.85
CA TYR A 140 5.01 25.76 -6.94
C TYR A 140 5.76 24.84 -7.90
N ARG A 141 6.10 25.35 -9.09
CA ARG A 141 6.99 24.69 -10.07
C ARG A 141 8.25 24.16 -9.42
N GLN A 142 8.97 25.03 -8.72
CA GLN A 142 10.23 24.67 -8.09
C GLN A 142 10.07 23.51 -7.11
N ARG A 143 9.05 23.54 -6.24
CA ARG A 143 8.78 22.43 -5.30
C ARG A 143 8.44 21.12 -6.00
N VAL A 144 7.71 21.17 -7.11
CA VAL A 144 7.38 19.97 -7.89
C VAL A 144 8.64 19.40 -8.54
N THR A 145 9.50 20.23 -9.14
CA THR A 145 10.77 19.81 -9.71
C THR A 145 11.69 19.19 -8.66
N GLU A 146 11.89 19.86 -7.52
CA GLU A 146 12.71 19.34 -6.41
C GLU A 146 12.19 17.98 -5.92
N TYR A 147 10.87 17.81 -5.83
CA TYR A 147 10.28 16.52 -5.48
C TYR A 147 10.56 15.44 -6.53
N VAL A 148 10.36 15.73 -7.82
CA VAL A 148 10.63 14.78 -8.91
C VAL A 148 12.10 14.36 -8.91
N ASP A 149 13.03 15.32 -8.83
CA ASP A 149 14.47 15.05 -8.81
C ASP A 149 14.90 14.25 -7.57
N SER A 150 14.18 14.39 -6.45
CA SER A 150 14.45 13.60 -5.23
C SER A 150 13.96 12.14 -5.31
N VAL A 151 13.02 11.84 -6.21
CA VAL A 151 12.37 10.52 -6.32
C VAL A 151 12.96 9.72 -7.49
N PHE A 152 13.27 10.37 -8.60
CA PHE A 152 13.81 9.73 -9.78
C PHE A 152 15.32 9.95 -9.84
N THR A 153 16.08 8.86 -9.94
CA THR A 153 17.53 8.91 -10.19
C THR A 153 17.80 8.00 -11.38
N GLU A 154 18.38 8.57 -12.44
CA GLU A 154 18.90 7.81 -13.58
C GLU A 154 20.43 7.88 -13.53
N ASP A 155 21.07 6.72 -13.59
CA ASP A 155 22.51 6.58 -13.75
C ASP A 155 22.75 6.01 -15.14
N LEU A 156 23.42 6.79 -16.00
CA LEU A 156 23.79 6.38 -17.34
C LEU A 156 25.28 6.09 -17.35
N ASP A 157 25.64 4.85 -17.66
CA ASP A 157 27.02 4.40 -17.74
C ASP A 157 27.75 5.15 -18.88
N GLU A 158 28.63 6.10 -18.51
CA GLU A 158 29.30 7.02 -19.45
C GLU A 158 30.12 6.27 -20.53
N GLU A 159 30.55 5.04 -20.26
CA GLU A 159 31.28 4.20 -21.21
C GLU A 159 30.45 3.76 -22.43
N SER A 160 29.12 3.87 -22.37
CA SER A 160 28.21 3.51 -23.47
C SER A 160 28.30 4.46 -24.67
N PHE A 161 28.77 5.69 -24.46
CA PHE A 161 28.85 6.73 -25.51
C PHE A 161 30.16 6.72 -26.30
N ALA A 162 31.19 6.00 -25.84
CA ALA A 162 32.50 5.98 -26.48
C ALA A 162 32.66 4.93 -27.60
N ARG A 163 31.57 4.26 -28.01
CA ARG A 163 31.58 3.28 -29.12
C ARG A 163 30.62 3.69 -30.25
N VAL A 164 30.97 4.75 -30.96
CA VAL A 164 30.51 5.01 -32.35
C VAL A 164 31.71 5.40 -33.18
#